data_AF-A0A540LYF5-F1
#
_entry.id   AF-A0A540LYF5-F1
#
_cell.length_a   1.000
_cell.length_b   1.000
_cell.length_c   1.000
_cell.angle_alpha   90.00
_cell.angle_beta   90.00
_cell.angle_gamma   90.00
#
_symmetry.space_group_name_H-M   'P 1'
#
loop_
_entity.id
_entity.type
_entity.pdbx_description
1 polymer ?
#
loop_
_entity_poly.entity_id
_entity_poly.type
_entity_poly.pdbx_seq_one_letter_code
_entity_poly.pdbx_strand_id
1 'polypeptide(L)'
;MDGKFLDELQAITGNKTLTLPMVFIGGLFIGGVEEVKQLHESGQLKGLIQRLPVVDPRACDFCGGLRFVLCQTCDGSHKVYHEKIGFTPCTVCNINGLVKCPSCAPVRRLHRECTL
;
A
#
# COMPACT_ATOMS: atom_id res chain seq x y z
N MET A 1 -6.04 -6.70 -15.05
CA MET A 1 -6.34 -7.82 -14.15
C MET A 1 -6.76 -8.96 -15.04
N ASP A 2 -6.19 -10.15 -14.89
CA ASP A 2 -6.58 -11.30 -15.71
C ASP A 2 -7.94 -11.87 -15.24
N GLY A 3 -8.64 -12.60 -16.11
CA GLY A 3 -9.98 -13.13 -15.82
C GLY A 3 -9.99 -14.21 -14.73
N LYS A 4 -8.95 -15.03 -14.64
CA LYS A 4 -8.85 -16.09 -13.64
C LYS A 4 -8.74 -15.52 -12.22
N PHE A 5 -7.97 -14.45 -12.07
CA PHE A 5 -7.84 -13.74 -10.80
C PHE A 5 -9.15 -13.09 -10.37
N LEU A 6 -9.96 -12.59 -11.32
CA LEU A 6 -11.31 -12.08 -11.01
C LEU A 6 -12.21 -13.21 -10.51
N ASP A 7 -12.20 -14.38 -11.15
CA ASP A 7 -13.00 -15.54 -10.71
C ASP A 7 -12.60 -15.98 -9.29
N GLU A 8 -11.30 -16.02 -8.99
CA GLU A 8 -10.79 -16.32 -7.64
C GLU A 8 -11.28 -15.29 -6.60
N LEU A 9 -11.23 -14.00 -6.92
CA LEU A 9 -11.72 -12.95 -6.03
C LEU A 9 -13.24 -13.03 -5.82
N GLN A 10 -14.01 -13.35 -6.87
CA GLN A 10 -15.47 -13.56 -6.74
C GLN A 10 -15.77 -14.76 -5.84
N ALA A 11 -15.00 -15.84 -5.96
CA ALA A 11 -15.13 -17.02 -5.10
C ALA A 11 -14.81 -16.70 -3.63
N ILE A 12 -13.75 -15.92 -3.35
CA ILE A 12 -13.36 -15.56 -1.98
C ILE A 12 -14.34 -14.56 -1.35
N THR A 13 -14.80 -13.57 -2.12
CA THR A 13 -15.67 -12.50 -1.63
C THR A 13 -17.15 -12.88 -1.60
N GLY A 14 -17.55 -13.92 -2.36
CA GLY A 14 -18.95 -14.27 -2.59
C GLY A 14 -19.72 -13.25 -3.45
N ASN A 15 -19.03 -12.23 -3.98
CA ASN A 15 -19.65 -11.13 -4.71
C ASN A 15 -19.37 -11.26 -6.21
N LYS A 16 -20.44 -11.20 -7.02
CA LYS A 16 -20.31 -11.18 -8.49
C LYS A 16 -19.73 -9.87 -9.01
N THR A 17 -19.96 -8.77 -8.29
CA THR A 17 -19.44 -7.45 -8.60
C THR A 17 -18.38 -7.09 -7.59
N LEU A 18 -17.15 -6.95 -8.05
CA LEU A 18 -16.01 -6.55 -7.22
C LEU A 18 -15.87 -5.03 -7.26
N THR A 19 -15.96 -4.38 -6.10
CA THR A 19 -15.74 -2.94 -5.95
C THR A 19 -14.47 -2.69 -5.16
N LEU A 20 -13.77 -1.59 -5.48
CA LEU A 20 -12.58 -1.20 -4.74
C LEU A 20 -12.92 -0.23 -3.60
N PRO A 21 -12.19 -0.28 -2.48
CA PRO A 21 -11.14 -1.26 -2.16
C PRO A 21 -11.73 -2.64 -1.80
N MET A 22 -11.01 -3.73 -2.06
CA MET A 22 -11.29 -5.05 -1.48
C MET A 22 -10.26 -5.33 -0.41
N VAL A 23 -10.65 -5.28 0.86
CA VAL A 23 -9.68 -5.30 1.95
C VAL A 23 -9.56 -6.70 2.53
N PHE A 24 -8.32 -7.16 2.68
CA PHE A 24 -7.98 -8.44 3.28
C PHE A 24 -7.05 -8.23 4.48
N ILE A 25 -7.32 -8.93 5.58
CA ILE A 25 -6.44 -8.94 6.76
C ILE A 25 -6.08 -10.38 7.07
N GLY A 26 -4.79 -10.71 7.10
CA GLY A 26 -4.32 -12.07 7.36
C GLY A 26 -4.82 -13.11 6.35
N GLY A 27 -5.08 -12.70 5.10
CA GLY A 27 -5.62 -13.57 4.05
C GLY A 27 -7.15 -13.70 4.04
N LEU A 28 -7.86 -13.07 4.97
CA LEU A 28 -9.32 -13.11 5.05
C LEU A 28 -9.92 -11.82 4.47
N PHE A 29 -10.95 -11.96 3.63
CA PHE A 29 -11.72 -10.81 3.13
C PHE A 29 -12.54 -10.21 4.28
N ILE A 30 -12.34 -8.91 4.54
CA ILE A 30 -13.06 -8.19 5.60
C ILE A 30 -14.13 -7.22 5.08
N GLY A 31 -14.12 -6.93 3.78
CA GLY A 31 -15.12 -6.09 3.12
C GLY A 31 -14.54 -4.96 2.27
N GLY A 32 -15.44 -4.10 1.78
CA GLY A 32 -15.13 -2.93 0.99
C GLY A 32 -15.08 -1.64 1.81
N VAL A 33 -15.26 -0.50 1.15
CA VAL A 33 -15.16 0.82 1.81
C VAL A 33 -16.12 0.96 2.99
N GLU A 34 -17.38 0.56 2.82
CA GLU A 34 -18.41 0.74 3.86
C GLU A 34 -18.17 -0.20 5.04
N GLU A 35 -17.86 -1.47 4.80
CA GLU A 35 -17.59 -2.43 5.87
C GLU A 35 -16.33 -2.05 6.67
N VAL A 36 -15.26 -1.65 5.99
CA VAL A 36 -14.02 -1.21 6.67
C VAL A 36 -14.26 0.07 7.47
N LYS A 37 -15.07 1.01 6.94
CA LYS A 37 -15.45 2.22 7.66
C LYS A 37 -16.24 1.89 8.94
N GLN A 38 -17.24 1.02 8.86
CA GLN A 38 -18.00 0.57 10.03
C GLN A 38 -17.10 -0.11 11.07
N LEU A 39 -16.19 -0.99 10.64
CA LEU A 39 -15.23 -1.63 11.53
C LEU A 39 -14.27 -0.63 12.20
N HIS A 40 -13.90 0.44 11.49
CA HIS A 40 -13.08 1.51 12.05
C HIS A 40 -13.85 2.30 13.11
N GLU A 41 -15.07 2.72 12.78
CA GLU A 41 -15.95 3.50 13.67
C GLU A 41 -16.36 2.72 14.93
N SER A 42 -16.56 1.40 14.82
CA SER A 42 -16.85 0.53 15.97
C SER A 42 -15.61 0.16 16.79
N GLY A 43 -14.41 0.51 16.31
CA GLY A 43 -13.14 0.12 16.93
C GLY A 43 -12.71 -1.33 16.71
N GLN A 44 -13.53 -2.16 16.05
CA GLN A 44 -13.25 -3.57 15.80
C GLN A 44 -12.08 -3.79 14.82
N LEU A 45 -11.87 -2.85 13.88
CA LEU A 45 -10.76 -2.91 12.94
C LEU A 45 -9.40 -2.96 13.66
N LYS A 46 -9.26 -2.24 14.78
CA LYS A 46 -8.05 -2.27 15.60
C LYS A 46 -7.74 -3.68 16.13
N GLY A 47 -8.76 -4.40 16.57
CA GLY A 47 -8.62 -5.78 17.06
C GLY A 47 -8.18 -6.76 15.98
N LEU A 48 -8.62 -6.56 14.73
CA LEU A 48 -8.17 -7.36 13.59
C LEU A 48 -6.70 -7.11 13.26
N ILE A 49 -6.29 -5.83 13.26
CA ILE A 49 -4.91 -5.42 12.92
C ILE A 49 -3.91 -5.82 14.01
N GLN A 50 -4.28 -5.78 15.28
CA GLN A 50 -3.40 -6.15 16.40
C GLN A 50 -2.86 -7.59 16.35
N ARG A 51 -3.50 -8.48 15.58
CA ARG A 51 -3.05 -9.86 15.37
C ARG A 51 -1.92 -9.98 14.34
N LEU A 52 -1.67 -8.92 13.57
CA LEU A 52 -0.61 -8.89 12.57
C LEU A 52 0.76 -8.71 13.25
N PRO A 53 1.85 -9.20 12.62
CA PRO A 53 3.19 -8.97 13.12
C PRO A 53 3.46 -7.48 13.32
N VAL A 54 4.04 -7.14 14.47
CA VAL A 54 4.46 -5.76 14.76
C VAL A 54 5.58 -5.39 13.79
N VAL A 55 5.51 -4.17 13.27
CA VAL A 55 6.58 -3.60 12.45
C VAL A 55 7.89 -3.66 13.24
N ASP A 56 8.99 -4.10 12.59
CA ASP A 56 10.33 -4.12 13.21
C ASP A 56 10.59 -2.74 13.85
N PRO A 57 10.91 -2.66 15.15
CA PRO A 57 11.21 -1.38 15.81
C PRO A 57 12.38 -0.61 15.18
N ARG A 58 13.20 -1.28 14.36
CA ARG A 58 14.30 -0.69 13.59
C ARG A 58 13.86 -0.21 12.20
N ALA A 59 12.60 -0.41 11.83
CA ALA A 59 12.06 0.07 10.58
C ALA A 59 12.11 1.59 10.54
N CYS A 60 12.27 2.14 9.34
CA CYS A 60 12.23 3.58 9.15
C CYS A 60 10.83 4.11 9.47
N ASP A 61 10.72 5.06 10.41
CA ASP A 61 9.45 5.65 10.86
C ASP A 61 8.62 6.24 9.71
N PHE A 62 9.27 6.69 8.64
CA PHE A 62 8.60 7.31 7.50
C PHE A 62 7.99 6.29 6.52
N CYS A 63 8.69 5.18 6.22
CA CYS A 63 8.22 4.20 5.24
C CYS A 63 7.82 2.85 5.84
N GLY A 64 7.86 2.70 7.17
CA GLY A 64 7.56 1.45 7.87
C GLY A 64 8.47 0.28 7.45
N GLY A 65 9.67 0.57 6.93
CA GLY A 65 10.60 -0.43 6.42
C GLY A 65 10.39 -0.85 4.95
N LEU A 66 9.36 -0.33 4.26
CA LEU A 66 9.04 -0.68 2.87
C LEU A 66 10.02 -0.10 1.84
N ARG A 67 10.86 0.87 2.24
CA ARG A 67 11.86 1.58 1.41
C ARG A 67 11.30 2.40 0.24
N PHE A 68 9.99 2.40 0.05
CA PHE A 68 9.27 3.18 -0.93
C PHE A 68 8.10 3.91 -0.29
N VAL A 69 7.71 5.04 -0.85
CA VAL A 69 6.55 5.84 -0.45
C VAL A 69 5.79 6.32 -1.68
N LEU A 70 4.54 6.76 -1.49
CA LEU A 70 3.72 7.32 -2.57
C LEU A 70 4.40 8.55 -3.18
N CYS A 71 4.39 8.61 -4.51
CA CYS A 71 4.84 9.77 -5.25
C CYS A 71 3.89 10.95 -4.99
N GLN A 72 4.43 12.04 -4.45
CA GLN A 72 3.68 13.27 -4.19
C GLN A 72 3.36 14.07 -5.47
N THR A 73 4.06 13.79 -6.58
CA THR A 73 3.82 14.48 -7.86
C THR A 73 2.60 13.95 -8.60
N CYS A 74 2.26 12.67 -8.41
CA CYS A 74 1.16 12.03 -9.12
C CYS A 74 0.18 11.31 -8.18
N ASP A 75 0.31 11.53 -6.87
CA ASP A 75 -0.49 10.88 -5.81
C ASP A 75 -0.57 9.35 -5.96
N GLY A 76 0.54 8.73 -6.37
CA GLY A 76 0.61 7.28 -6.60
C GLY A 76 -0.07 6.76 -7.87
N SER A 77 -0.71 7.61 -8.67
CA SER A 77 -1.43 7.18 -9.89
C SER A 77 -0.51 6.85 -11.08
N HIS A 78 0.77 7.24 -11.00
CA HIS A 78 1.72 7.27 -12.12
C HIS A 78 1.23 8.10 -13.33
N LYS A 79 0.25 8.99 -13.14
CA LYS A 79 -0.32 9.87 -14.18
C LYS A 79 -0.33 11.31 -13.69
N VAL A 80 0.06 12.24 -14.56
CA VAL A 80 0.04 13.68 -14.31
C VAL A 80 -0.73 14.35 -15.44
N TYR A 81 -1.66 15.25 -15.10
CA TYR A 81 -2.45 15.97 -16.09
C TYR A 81 -1.77 17.28 -16.49
N HIS A 82 -1.66 17.51 -17.81
CA HIS A 82 -1.21 18.76 -18.40
C HIS A 82 -2.30 19.33 -19.30
N GLU A 83 -2.67 20.60 -19.12
CA GLU A 83 -3.81 21.22 -19.82
C GLU A 83 -3.82 21.04 -21.34
N LYS A 84 -2.65 21.05 -21.98
CA LYS A 84 -2.52 20.96 -23.45
C LYS A 84 -2.32 19.55 -23.99
N ILE A 85 -1.90 18.61 -23.14
CA ILE A 85 -1.40 17.27 -23.55
C ILE A 85 -2.25 16.15 -22.93
N GLY A 86 -3.08 16.46 -21.93
CA GLY A 86 -3.86 15.48 -21.18
C GLY A 86 -3.00 14.74 -20.15
N PHE A 87 -3.35 13.49 -19.86
CA PHE A 87 -2.59 12.66 -18.91
C PHE A 87 -1.31 12.10 -19.53
N THR A 88 -0.18 12.35 -18.89
CA THR A 88 1.11 11.74 -19.22
C THR A 88 1.64 10.89 -18.06
N PRO A 89 2.48 9.88 -18.32
CA PRO A 89 3.13 9.11 -17.26
C PRO A 89 3.99 10.01 -16.36
N CYS A 90 3.96 9.77 -15.06
CA CYS A 90 4.82 10.48 -14.12
C CYS A 90 6.28 10.02 -14.29
N THR A 91 7.19 10.96 -14.53
CA THR A 91 8.62 10.66 -14.73
C THR A 91 9.42 10.55 -13.43
N VAL A 92 8.81 10.87 -12.28
CA VAL A 92 9.47 10.91 -10.96
C VAL A 92 9.43 9.56 -10.24
N CYS A 93 8.41 8.74 -10.53
CA CYS A 93 8.15 7.49 -9.80
C CYS A 93 8.23 6.26 -10.70
N ASN A 94 8.26 5.08 -10.10
CA ASN A 94 8.14 3.83 -10.86
C ASN A 94 6.70 3.63 -11.36
N ILE A 95 6.47 2.56 -12.13
CA ILE A 95 5.16 2.21 -12.71
C ILE A 95 4.03 2.03 -11.67
N ASN A 96 4.36 1.84 -10.40
CA ASN A 96 3.41 1.70 -9.30
C ASN A 96 3.13 3.03 -8.59
N GLY A 97 3.65 4.15 -9.10
CA GLY A 97 3.48 5.44 -8.45
C GLY A 97 4.33 5.62 -7.19
N LEU A 98 5.40 4.84 -7.02
CA LEU A 98 6.24 4.85 -5.83
C LEU A 98 7.61 5.48 -6.09
N VAL A 99 8.09 6.25 -5.11
CA VAL A 99 9.45 6.80 -5.06
C VAL A 99 10.23 6.16 -3.91
N LYS A 100 11.57 6.13 -4.01
CA LYS A 100 12.40 5.63 -2.90
C LYS A 100 12.21 6.53 -1.67
N CYS A 101 12.15 5.94 -0.49
CA CYS A 101 11.95 6.66 0.77
C CYS A 101 13.08 7.68 1.01
N PRO A 102 12.81 9.00 1.03
CA PRO A 102 13.86 10.00 1.20
C PRO A 102 14.61 9.86 2.53
N SER A 103 13.93 9.36 3.57
CA SER A 103 14.50 9.17 4.91
C SER A 103 15.46 7.98 5.03
N CYS A 104 15.45 7.02 4.09
CA CYS A 104 16.33 5.84 4.17
C CYS A 104 16.93 5.35 2.82
N ALA A 105 16.61 6.00 1.70
CA ALA A 105 17.04 5.60 0.35
C ALA A 105 18.54 5.78 0.02
N PRO A 106 19.33 6.62 0.73
CA PRO A 106 20.78 6.64 0.55
C PRO A 106 21.55 5.99 1.69
N VAL A 107 20.91 5.23 2.61
CA VAL A 107 21.67 4.44 3.59
C VAL A 107 22.29 3.25 2.87
N ARG A 108 23.42 3.49 2.17
CA ARG A 108 24.53 2.53 2.21
C ARG A 108 24.61 2.11 3.66
N ARG A 109 24.60 0.81 3.92
CA ARG A 109 24.92 0.24 5.22
C ARG A 109 26.21 0.92 5.67
N LEU A 110 26.12 2.02 6.44
CA LEU A 110 27.23 2.46 7.25
C LEU A 110 27.47 1.24 8.12
N HIS A 111 28.64 0.68 7.87
CA HIS A 111 29.15 -0.47 8.56
C HIS A 111 28.69 -0.42 10.01
N ARG A 112 28.20 -1.55 10.51
CA ARG A 112 28.58 -1.93 11.86
C ARG A 112 30.10 -1.94 11.85
N GLU A 113 30.72 -0.80 12.09
CA GLU A 113 32.09 -0.77 12.56
C GLU A 113 32.04 -1.41 13.94
N CYS A 114 32.76 -2.53 14.03
CA CYS A 114 33.25 -3.06 15.28
C CYS A 114 33.75 -1.91 16.16
N THR A 115 33.26 -1.83 17.39
CA THR A 115 34.11 -1.42 18.50
C THR A 115 33.62 -2.14 19.75
N LEU A 116 34.43 -3.13 20.12
CA LEU A 116 34.63 -3.80 21.42
C LEU A 116 33.43 -3.97 22.36
#